data_AF-A0A8H2P229-F1
#
_entry.id   AF-A0A8H2P229-F1
#
_cell.length_a   1.000
_cell.length_b   1.000
_cell.length_c   1.000
_cell.angle_alpha   90.00
_cell.angle_beta   90.00
_cell.angle_gamma   90.00
#
_symmetry.space_group_name_H-M   'P 1'
#
loop_
_entity.id
_entity.type
_entity.pdbx_description
1 polymer ?
#
loop_
_entity_poly.entity_id
_entity_poly.type
_entity_poly.pdbx_seq_one_letter_code
_entity_poly.pdbx_strand_id
1 'polypeptide(L)'
;MAPNDFIGVPQLLRVTLPVSTRPDPHNGYSTGIGDLNLFDIFRLKTEGVQLGVGPQITAPTADRKGDGLPQFTLYTGINVTFGK
;
A
#
# COMPACT_ATOMS: atom_id res chain seq x y z
N MET A 1 -16.68 -6.94 -19.42
CA MET A 1 -15.32 -6.42 -19.75
C MET A 1 -14.59 -6.32 -18.43
N ALA A 2 -13.56 -7.14 -18.22
CA ALA A 2 -12.81 -7.08 -16.97
C ALA A 2 -11.78 -5.94 -17.04
N PRO A 3 -11.48 -5.24 -15.94
CA PRO A 3 -10.50 -4.15 -15.92
C PRO A 3 -9.10 -4.48 -16.50
N ASN A 4 -8.81 -5.76 -16.73
CA ASN A 4 -7.55 -6.29 -17.24
C ASN A 4 -7.47 -6.37 -18.79
N ASP A 5 -8.56 -6.11 -19.53
CA ASP A 5 -8.63 -6.27 -21.00
C ASP A 5 -7.94 -5.13 -21.78
N PHE A 6 -7.68 -3.98 -21.16
CA PHE A 6 -7.11 -2.81 -21.87
C PHE A 6 -5.58 -2.76 -21.93
N ILE A 7 -4.87 -3.38 -20.96
CA ILE A 7 -3.40 -3.27 -20.82
C ILE A 7 -2.72 -4.64 -21.05
N GLY A 8 -3.48 -5.74 -21.19
CA GLY A 8 -2.96 -7.04 -21.60
C GLY A 8 -2.07 -7.75 -20.57
N VAL A 9 -1.84 -7.15 -19.41
CA VAL A 9 -1.08 -7.72 -18.30
C VAL A 9 -1.96 -7.84 -17.05
N PRO A 10 -1.82 -8.90 -16.24
CA PRO A 10 -2.52 -9.00 -14.96
C PRO A 10 -2.25 -7.81 -14.04
N GLN A 11 -3.28 -7.20 -13.46
CA GLN A 11 -3.15 -6.14 -12.46
C GLN A 11 -3.53 -6.61 -11.06
N LEU A 12 -2.95 -6.00 -10.03
CA LEU A 12 -3.25 -6.25 -8.63
C LEU A 12 -3.40 -4.91 -7.90
N LEU A 13 -4.64 -4.62 -7.50
CA LEU A 13 -4.92 -3.53 -6.58
C LEU A 13 -4.72 -4.01 -5.14
N ARG A 14 -3.86 -3.32 -4.39
CA ARG A 14 -3.53 -3.60 -3.00
C ARG A 14 -3.90 -2.41 -2.12
N VAL A 15 -4.69 -2.68 -1.08
CA VAL A 15 -5.03 -1.72 -0.03
C VAL A 15 -4.40 -2.19 1.28
N THR A 16 -3.79 -1.29 2.03
CA THR A 16 -3.21 -1.60 3.34
C THR A 16 -3.58 -0.52 4.34
N LEU A 17 -4.24 -0.92 5.42
CA LEU A 17 -4.58 -0.07 6.55
C LEU A 17 -3.99 -0.70 7.82
N PRO A 18 -2.85 -0.19 8.31
CA PRO A 18 -2.21 -0.76 9.49
C PRO A 18 -2.97 -0.37 10.76
N VAL A 19 -3.18 -1.35 11.64
CA VAL A 19 -3.73 -1.14 12.98
C VAL A 19 -2.70 -1.63 13.99
N SER A 20 -2.39 -0.81 14.99
CA SER A 20 -1.39 -1.14 16.01
C SER A 20 -1.91 -0.80 17.40
N THR A 21 -1.79 -1.76 18.31
CA THR A 21 -2.04 -1.59 19.75
C THR A 21 -0.69 -1.58 20.45
N ARG A 22 -0.43 -0.54 21.25
CA ARG A 22 0.84 -0.38 21.97
C ARG A 22 0.56 -0.14 23.46
N PRO A 23 1.42 -0.63 24.37
CA PRO A 23 1.33 -0.28 25.78
C PRO A 23 1.44 1.23 25.96
N ASP A 24 0.54 1.82 26.77
CA ASP A 24 0.56 3.24 27.11
C ASP A 24 1.27 3.46 28.48
N PRO A 25 2.30 4.31 28.56
CA PRO A 25 3.00 4.64 29.80
C PRO A 25 2.10 5.19 30.92
N HIS A 26 0.93 5.74 30.59
CA HIS A 26 0.01 6.37 31.53
C HIS A 26 -1.13 5.45 32.02
N ASN A 27 -0.93 4.12 31.91
CA ASN A 27 -1.83 3.03 32.32
C ASN A 27 -2.84 2.63 31.24
N GLY A 28 -2.53 1.58 30.47
CA GLY A 28 -3.45 0.93 29.53
C GLY A 28 -2.81 0.49 28.21
N TYR A 29 -3.64 0.30 27.20
CA TYR A 29 -3.24 0.05 25.81
C TYR A 29 -3.82 1.13 24.91
N SER A 30 -3.00 1.70 24.04
CA SER A 30 -3.43 2.65 23.02
C SER A 30 -3.49 1.94 21.67
N THR A 31 -4.67 1.91 21.07
CA THR A 31 -4.88 1.42 19.70
C THR A 31 -4.98 2.60 18.75
N GLY A 32 -4.21 2.57 17.67
CA GLY A 32 -4.23 3.58 16.62
C GLY A 32 -4.30 2.96 15.23
N ILE A 33 -4.97 3.67 14.33
CA ILE A 33 -4.99 3.39 12.90
C ILE A 33 -3.86 4.22 12.26
N GLY A 34 -3.10 3.62 11.34
CA GLY A 34 -2.08 4.34 10.56
C GLY A 34 -2.61 4.83 9.21
N ASP A 35 -1.70 5.27 8.35
CA ASP A 35 -2.04 5.82 7.05
C ASP A 35 -2.52 4.73 6.06
N LEU A 36 -3.54 5.07 5.29
CA LEU A 36 -4.05 4.23 4.22
C LEU A 36 -3.06 4.21 3.05
N ASN A 37 -2.67 3.02 2.62
CA ASN A 37 -1.83 2.82 1.45
C ASN A 37 -2.62 2.11 0.34
N LEU A 38 -2.58 2.65 -0.87
CA LEU A 38 -3.17 2.08 -2.07
C LEU A 38 -2.06 1.88 -3.11
N PHE A 39 -1.93 0.68 -3.65
CA PHE A 39 -0.95 0.36 -4.68
C PHE A 39 -1.64 -0.41 -5.82
N ASP A 40 -1.60 0.14 -7.03
CA ASP A 40 -2.02 -0.57 -8.24
C ASP A 40 -0.79 -1.14 -8.97
N ILE A 41 -0.74 -2.45 -9.19
CA ILE A 41 0.46 -3.16 -9.65
C ILE A 41 0.16 -3.88 -10.97
N PHE A 42 0.82 -3.49 -12.05
CA PHE A 42 0.84 -4.21 -13.32
C PHE A 42 1.90 -5.30 -13.28
N ARG A 43 1.51 -6.57 -13.46
CA ARG A 43 2.37 -7.75 -13.32
C ARG A 43 2.73 -8.32 -14.69
N LEU A 44 4.01 -8.24 -15.04
CA LEU A 44 4.61 -8.95 -16.16
C LEU A 44 5.20 -10.27 -15.66
N LYS A 45 4.85 -11.37 -16.33
CA LYS A 45 5.35 -12.70 -16.01
C LYS A 45 6.32 -13.15 -17.11
N THR A 46 7.51 -13.56 -16.71
CA THR A 46 8.52 -14.20 -17.55
C THR A 46 8.97 -15.49 -16.85
N GLU A 47 9.52 -16.46 -17.58
CA GLU A 47 9.95 -17.74 -17.00
C GLU A 47 10.87 -17.53 -15.78
N GLY A 48 10.43 -17.98 -14.61
CA GLY A 48 11.16 -17.88 -13.34
C GLY A 48 11.14 -16.51 -12.63
N VAL A 49 10.60 -15.45 -13.25
CA VAL A 49 10.59 -14.10 -12.67
C VAL A 49 9.26 -13.39 -12.93
N GLN A 50 8.72 -12.77 -11.89
CA GLN A 50 7.56 -11.90 -12.02
C GLN A 50 7.92 -10.48 -11.60
N LEU A 51 7.72 -9.55 -12.53
CA LEU A 51 7.94 -8.12 -12.35
C LEU A 51 6.59 -7.44 -12.17
N GLY A 52 6.47 -6.61 -11.15
CA GLY A 52 5.33 -5.74 -10.89
C GLY A 52 5.78 -4.29 -10.92
N VAL A 53 5.03 -3.41 -11.55
CA VAL A 53 5.29 -1.96 -11.52
C VAL A 53 3.98 -1.21 -11.35
N GLY A 54 4.01 -0.10 -10.62
CA GLY A 54 2.89 0.83 -10.62
C GLY A 54 2.96 1.93 -9.57
N PRO A 55 1.92 2.77 -9.49
CA PRO A 55 1.86 3.87 -8.55
C PRO A 55 1.35 3.41 -7.18
N GLN A 56 1.94 3.96 -6.13
CA GLN A 56 1.45 3.85 -4.76
C GLN A 56 1.09 5.22 -4.23
N ILE A 57 -0.09 5.32 -3.62
CA ILE A 57 -0.57 6.52 -2.94
C ILE A 57 -0.73 6.21 -1.45
N THR A 58 -0.25 7.12 -0.61
CA THR A 58 -0.46 7.09 0.84
C THR A 58 -1.33 8.28 1.23
N ALA A 59 -2.47 8.00 1.85
CA ALA A 59 -3.38 9.00 2.38
C ALA A 59 -3.24 9.10 3.92
N PRO A 60 -3.14 10.33 4.46
CA PRO A 60 -2.94 10.57 5.89
C PRO A 60 -4.25 10.36 6.66
N THR A 61 -4.63 9.10 6.88
CA THR A 61 -5.84 8.70 7.61
C THR A 61 -5.58 8.36 9.08
N ALA A 62 -4.31 8.35 9.51
CA ALA A 62 -3.98 8.13 10.90
C ALA A 62 -4.54 9.28 11.77
N ASP A 63 -5.06 8.94 12.96
CA ASP A 63 -5.48 9.92 13.96
C ASP A 63 -4.24 10.66 14.49
N ARG A 64 -3.85 11.75 13.81
CA ARG A 64 -2.74 12.61 14.23
C ARG A 64 -3.29 13.81 15.00
N LYS A 65 -2.88 13.92 16.28
CA LYS A 65 -3.05 15.14 17.07
C LYS A 65 -1.75 15.95 16.94
N GLY A 66 -1.73 16.92 16.02
CA GLY A 66 -0.59 17.80 15.80
C GLY A 66 -0.85 18.81 14.70
N ASP A 67 -0.06 19.89 14.68
CA ASP A 67 -0.34 21.12 13.91
C ASP A 67 -0.02 21.00 12.41
N GLY A 68 0.46 19.84 11.97
CA GLY A 68 0.81 19.58 10.57
C GLY A 68 -0.41 19.25 9.72
N LEU A 69 -0.49 19.85 8.52
CA LEU A 69 -1.52 19.49 7.56
C LEU A 69 -1.38 18.03 7.09
N PRO A 70 -2.50 17.33 6.84
CA PRO A 70 -2.47 16.01 6.23
C PRO A 70 -1.77 16.06 4.86
N GLN A 71 -0.69 15.30 4.70
CA GLN A 71 0.07 15.21 3.45
C GLN A 71 -0.18 13.88 2.73
N PHE A 72 -0.59 13.96 1.47
CA PHE A 72 -0.60 12.82 0.56
C PHE A 72 0.79 12.55 0.02
N THR A 73 1.13 11.26 -0.13
CA THR A 73 2.38 10.87 -0.79
C THR A 73 2.12 10.01 -2.01
N LEU A 74 2.85 10.28 -3.09
CA LEU A 74 2.82 9.49 -4.32
C LEU A 74 4.21 8.89 -4.56
N TYR A 75 4.26 7.58 -4.76
CA TYR A 75 5.45 6.83 -5.11
C TYR A 75 5.21 6.02 -6.38
N THR A 76 6.30 5.62 -7.04
CA THR A 76 6.28 4.52 -7.99
C THR A 76 7.08 3.37 -7.40
N GLY A 77 6.52 2.16 -7.44
CA GLY A 77 7.12 0.97 -6.87
C GLY A 77 7.42 -0.07 -7.95
N ILE A 78 8.50 -0.81 -7.73
CA ILE A 78 8.83 -2.04 -8.47
C ILE A 78 8.74 -3.20 -7.49
N ASN A 79 8.01 -4.25 -7.87
CA ASN A 79 7.96 -5.50 -7.15
C ASN A 79 8.65 -6.58 -7.99
N VAL A 80 9.61 -7.29 -7.41
CA VAL A 80 10.26 -8.44 -8.05
C VAL A 80 9.97 -9.66 -7.21
N THR A 81 9.34 -10.65 -7.82
CA THR A 81 9.10 -11.95 -7.20
C THR A 81 9.86 -13.02 -7.97
N PHE A 82 10.76 -13.71 -7.27
CA PHE A 82 11.48 -14.87 -7.79
C PHE A 82 10.70 -16.13 -7.42
N GLY A 83 10.43 -16.98 -8.40
CA GLY A 83 9.74 -18.26 -8.22
C GLY A 83 10.30 -19.26 -9.22
N LYS A 84 10.35 -20.53 -8.85
CA LYS A 84 10.89 -21.59 -9.73
C LYS A 84 9.99 -21.81 -10.95
#